data_AF-A0AAW0Q0Q9-F1
#
_entry.id   AF-A0AAW0Q0Q9-F1
#
_cell.length_a   1.000
_cell.length_b   1.000
_cell.length_c   1.000
_cell.angle_alpha   90.00
_cell.angle_beta   90.00
_cell.angle_gamma   90.00
#
_symmetry.space_group_name_H-M   'P 1'
#
loop_
_entity.id
_entity.type
_entity.pdbx_description
1 polymer ?
#
loop_
_entity_poly.entity_id
_entity_poly.type
_entity_poly.pdbx_seq_one_letter_code
_entity_poly.pdbx_strand_id
1 'polypeptide(L)'
;MFNNQVLTDGAFGGNIHLSGPNLTVEEVDTPVLGEYICWRAGQKISSIYLLMEVEEDDNLESLKCRAKSYDCSFTCNWCNSGHNVARLCLGQDCENASYQWVEGKEKDGCFHFNMSHSLSPYAEESSMLELTVEALDSFSYPKRRKRFYLRDIVKPDSPRVVSCQVVGQELNVTIEPPSSWSSPYSFFSLENEIEYILKDNGEIKKTSSALIPKKISQFRVRCRDSFVLSTWSPWTPWKNVNY
;
A
#
# COMPACT_ATOMS: atom_id res chain seq x y z
N MET A 1 18.22 30.96 17.59
CA MET A 1 18.26 31.26 16.14
C MET A 1 17.09 30.56 15.47
N PHE A 2 16.58 31.12 14.38
CA PHE A 2 15.54 30.52 13.54
C PHE A 2 16.07 30.43 12.10
N ASN A 3 16.06 29.23 11.50
CA ASN A 3 16.63 28.95 10.17
C ASN A 3 18.04 29.58 9.98
N ASN A 4 18.93 29.36 10.96
CA ASN A 4 20.29 29.93 11.04
C ASN A 4 20.39 31.47 11.15
N GLN A 5 19.29 32.18 11.40
CA GLN A 5 19.29 33.62 11.65
C GLN A 5 19.10 33.94 13.14
N VAL A 6 19.72 35.02 13.61
CA VAL A 6 19.55 35.50 14.99
C VAL A 6 18.10 35.93 15.17
N LEU A 7 17.45 35.36 16.18
CA LEU A 7 16.07 35.67 16.54
C LEU A 7 16.07 36.76 17.60
N THR A 8 15.22 37.77 17.46
CA THR A 8 15.04 38.86 18.44
C THR A 8 13.72 38.72 19.17
N ASP A 9 13.64 39.29 20.37
CA ASP A 9 12.39 39.38 21.11
C ASP A 9 11.38 40.25 20.34
N GLY A 10 10.12 39.84 20.29
CA GLY A 10 9.06 40.49 19.51
C GLY A 10 9.15 40.25 17.99
N ALA A 11 9.98 39.32 17.51
CA ALA A 11 10.01 38.93 16.09
C ALA A 11 8.66 38.38 15.61
N PHE A 12 8.44 38.39 14.30
CA PHE A 12 7.22 37.89 13.65
C PHE A 12 5.92 38.50 14.21
N GLY A 13 5.87 39.83 14.32
CA GLY A 13 4.66 40.53 14.75
C GLY A 13 4.37 40.45 16.25
N GLY A 14 5.31 39.99 17.05
CA GLY A 14 5.15 39.85 18.51
C GLY A 14 5.04 38.40 18.99
N ASN A 15 4.98 37.43 18.07
CA ASN A 15 4.70 36.03 18.38
C ASN A 15 5.90 35.26 18.99
N ILE A 16 7.02 35.95 19.23
CA ILE A 16 8.24 35.39 19.78
C ILE A 16 8.62 36.14 21.05
N HIS A 17 8.73 35.39 22.15
CA HIS A 17 9.18 35.91 23.43
C HIS A 17 10.43 35.17 23.92
N LEU A 18 11.50 35.92 24.17
CA LEU A 18 12.78 35.40 24.65
C LEU A 18 12.97 35.71 26.14
N SER A 19 13.10 34.66 26.96
CA SER A 19 13.37 34.78 28.39
C SER A 19 14.55 33.90 28.78
N GLY A 20 15.76 34.43 28.62
CA GLY A 20 17.01 33.73 28.94
C GLY A 20 17.18 32.47 28.06
N PRO A 21 17.25 31.26 28.64
CA PRO A 21 17.33 30.02 27.86
C PRO A 21 15.97 29.59 27.25
N ASN A 22 14.87 30.21 27.67
CA ASN A 22 13.52 29.82 27.25
C ASN A 22 13.05 30.69 26.08
N LEU A 23 12.43 30.03 25.11
CA LEU A 23 11.76 30.64 23.97
C LEU A 23 10.28 30.25 24.03
N THR A 24 9.40 31.24 24.01
CA THR A 24 7.96 31.04 23.85
C THR A 24 7.55 31.48 22.46
N VAL A 25 6.82 30.62 21.76
CA VAL A 25 6.26 30.88 20.43
C VAL A 25 4.74 30.89 20.58
N GLU A 26 4.11 32.01 20.24
CA GLU A 26 2.66 32.18 20.21
C GLU A 26 2.15 32.06 18.77
N GLU A 27 0.86 31.77 18.60
CA GLU A 27 0.20 31.66 17.28
C GLU A 27 1.02 30.84 16.26
N VAL A 28 1.10 29.52 16.50
CA VAL A 28 1.91 28.59 15.71
C VAL A 28 1.34 28.43 14.29
N ASP A 29 1.73 29.33 13.40
CA ASP A 29 1.42 29.33 11.97
C ASP A 29 2.61 29.93 11.16
N THR A 30 2.56 29.86 9.84
CA THR A 30 3.45 30.63 8.97
C THR A 30 3.43 32.12 9.36
N PRO A 31 4.61 32.76 9.54
CA PRO A 31 5.95 32.33 9.18
C PRO A 31 6.80 31.72 10.32
N VAL A 32 6.24 31.41 11.51
CA VAL A 32 7.02 30.95 12.68
C VAL A 32 7.37 29.44 12.65
N LEU A 33 7.01 28.72 11.59
CA LEU A 33 7.36 27.31 11.38
C LEU A 33 8.79 27.16 10.82
N GLY A 34 9.52 26.15 11.28
CA GLY A 34 10.91 25.90 10.84
C GLY A 34 11.87 25.47 11.94
N GLU A 35 13.17 25.56 11.67
CA GLU A 35 14.21 25.09 12.58
C GLU A 35 14.59 26.17 13.63
N TYR A 36 14.35 25.86 14.90
CA TYR A 36 14.82 26.63 16.05
C TYR A 36 16.09 26.01 16.61
N ILE A 37 17.16 26.80 16.68
CA ILE A 37 18.49 26.31 17.08
C ILE A 37 18.98 27.08 18.30
N CYS A 38 19.38 26.33 19.33
CA CYS A 38 20.05 26.87 20.51
C CYS A 38 21.57 26.88 20.30
N TRP A 39 22.20 28.00 20.61
CA TRP A 39 23.65 28.19 20.52
C TRP A 39 24.21 28.66 21.87
N ARG A 40 25.41 28.19 22.22
CA ARG A 40 26.20 28.70 23.35
C ARG A 40 27.66 28.73 22.96
N ALA A 41 28.32 29.85 23.20
CA ALA A 41 29.76 30.03 22.92
C ALA A 41 30.19 29.57 21.51
N GLY A 42 29.35 29.85 20.50
CA GLY A 42 29.64 29.48 19.11
C GLY A 42 29.45 27.99 18.77
N GLN A 43 28.86 27.18 19.66
CA GLN A 43 28.50 25.79 19.40
C GLN A 43 26.98 25.59 19.41
N LYS A 44 26.48 24.77 18.48
CA LYS A 44 25.08 24.31 18.43
C LYS A 44 24.85 23.35 19.59
N ILE A 45 23.93 23.69 20.50
CA ILE A 45 23.56 22.81 21.63
C ILE A 45 22.42 21.88 21.22
N SER A 46 21.37 22.43 20.60
CA SER A 46 20.16 21.69 20.27
C SER A 46 19.46 22.31 19.08
N SER A 47 18.58 21.53 18.46
CA SER A 47 17.68 21.97 17.41
C SER A 47 16.31 21.34 17.58
N ILE A 48 15.26 22.11 17.33
CA ILE A 48 13.86 21.70 17.33
C ILE A 48 13.26 22.20 16.02
N TYR A 49 12.55 21.34 15.29
CA TYR A 49 11.83 21.73 14.09
C TYR A 49 10.34 21.85 14.42
N LEU A 50 9.77 23.03 14.21
CA LEU A 50 8.35 23.29 14.44
C LEU A 50 7.58 23.12 13.12
N LEU A 51 6.64 22.18 13.11
CA LEU A 51 5.76 21.86 11.98
C LEU A 51 4.31 22.08 12.39
N MET A 52 3.45 22.39 11.42
CA MET A 52 2.01 22.44 11.63
C MET A 52 1.38 21.10 11.29
N GLU A 53 0.70 20.48 12.25
CA GLU A 53 -0.17 19.34 11.97
C GLU A 53 -1.42 19.83 11.23
N VAL A 54 -1.70 19.21 10.09
CA VAL A 54 -2.88 19.54 9.28
C VAL A 54 -3.79 18.32 9.25
N GLU A 55 -4.97 18.45 9.85
CA GLU A 55 -6.04 17.47 9.65
C GLU A 55 -6.62 17.68 8.25
N GLU A 56 -6.18 16.86 7.30
CA GLU A 56 -6.82 16.75 6.00
C GLU A 56 -7.90 15.66 6.06
N ASP A 57 -8.93 15.78 5.22
CA ASP A 57 -10.04 14.81 5.14
C ASP A 57 -9.51 13.37 5.18
N ASP A 58 -10.15 12.52 6.01
CA ASP A 58 -9.75 11.15 6.34
C ASP A 58 -9.67 10.22 5.10
N ASN A 59 -9.99 10.74 3.93
CA ASN A 59 -10.02 10.00 2.70
C ASN A 59 -8.63 9.76 2.10
N LEU A 60 -7.96 8.73 2.60
CA LEU A 60 -6.75 8.17 2.02
C LEU A 60 -7.06 7.23 0.82
N GLU A 61 -7.96 7.63 -0.07
CA GLU A 61 -8.35 6.91 -1.29
C GLU A 61 -7.15 6.66 -2.21
N SER A 62 -6.20 7.60 -2.26
CA SER A 62 -4.99 7.51 -3.07
C SER A 62 -3.99 6.46 -2.57
N LEU A 63 -4.02 6.07 -1.28
CA LEU A 63 -3.19 4.98 -0.78
C LEU A 63 -3.81 3.65 -1.19
N LYS A 64 -3.19 2.97 -2.14
CA LYS A 64 -3.62 1.65 -2.61
C LYS A 64 -2.80 0.60 -1.88
N CYS A 65 -3.46 -0.37 -1.27
CA CYS A 65 -2.81 -1.49 -0.60
C CYS A 65 -3.18 -2.79 -1.29
N ARG A 66 -2.23 -3.74 -1.29
CA ARG A 66 -2.38 -5.06 -1.90
C ARG A 66 -1.64 -6.11 -1.09
N ALA A 67 -2.35 -7.15 -0.71
CA ALA A 67 -1.77 -8.41 -0.22
C ALA A 67 -1.78 -9.44 -1.36
N LYS A 68 -0.68 -10.16 -1.56
CA LYS A 68 -0.61 -11.22 -2.59
C LYS A 68 -1.28 -12.50 -2.11
N SER A 69 -1.35 -12.69 -0.80
CA SER A 69 -1.91 -13.84 -0.12
C SER A 69 -2.29 -13.45 1.30
N TYR A 70 -2.58 -14.41 2.17
CA TYR A 70 -2.77 -14.20 3.61
C TYR A 70 -1.47 -14.34 4.40
N ASP A 71 -0.31 -14.33 3.74
CA ASP A 71 0.98 -14.24 4.42
C ASP A 71 1.08 -12.98 5.30
N CYS A 72 2.15 -12.88 6.09
CA CYS A 72 2.31 -11.81 7.06
C CYS A 72 2.70 -10.45 6.45
N SER A 73 2.48 -10.22 5.15
CA SER A 73 2.94 -9.03 4.44
C SER A 73 1.97 -8.49 3.39
N PHE A 74 1.97 -7.17 3.24
CA PHE A 74 1.29 -6.48 2.15
C PHE A 74 2.08 -5.24 1.73
N THR A 75 1.78 -4.74 0.55
CA THR A 75 2.42 -3.54 0.02
C THR A 75 1.39 -2.43 -0.13
N CYS A 76 1.78 -1.19 0.19
CA CYS A 76 0.97 -0.02 -0.12
C CYS A 76 1.73 0.94 -1.01
N ASN A 77 1.03 1.60 -1.92
CA ASN A 77 1.58 2.63 -2.78
C ASN A 77 0.72 3.90 -2.69
N TRP A 78 1.39 5.04 -2.55
CA TRP A 78 0.77 6.36 -2.51
C TRP A 78 1.36 7.24 -3.60
N CYS A 79 0.56 7.52 -4.63
CA CYS A 79 0.95 8.32 -5.78
C CYS A 79 0.30 9.70 -5.72
N ASN A 80 0.91 10.69 -6.39
CA ASN A 80 0.39 12.06 -6.50
C ASN A 80 0.14 12.71 -5.13
N SER A 81 1.01 12.43 -4.16
CA SER A 81 0.87 12.93 -2.80
C SER A 81 1.25 14.40 -2.69
N GLY A 82 2.13 14.92 -3.57
CA GLY A 82 2.64 16.30 -3.48
C GLY A 82 3.63 16.51 -2.33
N HIS A 83 3.97 15.45 -1.58
CA HIS A 83 4.87 15.50 -0.43
C HIS A 83 6.25 14.95 -0.76
N ASN A 84 7.28 15.48 -0.09
CA ASN A 84 8.68 15.09 -0.32
C ASN A 84 9.08 13.84 0.47
N VAL A 85 8.47 13.66 1.64
CA VAL A 85 8.76 12.54 2.54
C VAL A 85 7.45 12.00 3.05
N ALA A 86 7.34 10.67 3.12
CA ALA A 86 6.21 10.01 3.73
C ALA A 86 6.70 8.79 4.52
N ARG A 87 6.03 8.54 5.64
CA ARG A 87 6.19 7.32 6.42
C ARG A 87 4.82 6.70 6.70
N LEU A 88 4.81 5.38 6.78
CA LEU A 88 3.61 4.61 7.04
C LEU A 88 3.81 3.73 8.28
N CYS A 89 2.78 3.67 9.10
CA CYS A 89 2.74 2.82 10.29
C CYS A 89 1.44 2.01 10.28
N LEU A 90 1.54 0.80 10.83
CA LEU A 90 0.42 -0.11 11.05
C LEU A 90 0.15 -0.19 12.56
N GLY A 91 -1.08 0.10 12.98
CA GLY A 91 -1.51 0.08 14.38
C GLY A 91 -2.32 1.32 14.75
N GLN A 92 -3.04 1.22 15.86
CA GLN A 92 -3.80 2.35 16.39
C GLN A 92 -2.84 3.41 16.94
N ASP A 93 -2.96 4.63 16.42
CA ASP A 93 -2.22 5.84 16.82
C ASP A 93 -0.69 5.80 16.70
N CYS A 94 -0.08 4.67 16.34
CA CYS A 94 1.37 4.50 16.21
C CYS A 94 2.17 4.81 17.48
N GLU A 95 1.51 4.81 18.65
CA GLU A 95 2.08 5.21 19.93
C GLU A 95 2.80 4.07 20.68
N ASN A 96 2.61 2.82 20.28
CA ASN A 96 3.23 1.67 20.95
C ASN A 96 4.51 1.18 20.26
N ALA A 97 5.53 0.85 21.07
CA ALA A 97 6.89 0.49 20.67
C ALA A 97 7.04 -0.78 19.79
N SER A 98 5.95 -1.53 19.52
CA SER A 98 5.95 -2.70 18.63
C SER A 98 5.75 -2.35 17.16
N TYR A 99 5.46 -1.10 16.83
CA TYR A 99 5.13 -0.65 15.48
C TYR A 99 6.28 0.16 14.89
N GLN A 100 6.87 -0.31 13.80
CA GLN A 100 8.00 0.35 13.14
C GLN A 100 7.49 1.22 11.99
N TRP A 101 7.87 2.50 11.99
CA TRP A 101 7.67 3.38 10.85
C TRP A 101 8.43 2.88 9.63
N VAL A 102 7.74 2.78 8.51
CA VAL A 102 8.31 2.42 7.22
C VAL A 102 8.44 3.68 6.38
N GLU A 103 9.67 4.07 6.06
CA GLU A 103 9.93 5.16 5.13
C GLU A 103 9.49 4.78 3.71
N GLY A 104 8.78 5.69 3.05
CA GLY A 104 8.35 5.52 1.68
C GLY A 104 9.53 5.59 0.74
N LYS A 105 9.69 4.58 -0.12
CA LYS A 105 10.65 4.64 -1.23
C LYS A 105 10.00 5.30 -2.42
N GLU A 106 10.45 6.48 -2.79
CA GLU A 106 9.93 7.16 -3.97
C GLU A 106 10.41 6.47 -5.25
N LYS A 107 9.46 5.99 -6.04
CA LYS A 107 9.71 5.39 -7.35
C LYS A 107 8.50 5.59 -8.25
N ASP A 108 8.74 6.01 -9.48
CA ASP A 108 7.71 6.24 -10.50
C ASP A 108 6.66 7.28 -10.04
N GLY A 109 7.08 8.29 -9.26
CA GLY A 109 6.21 9.33 -8.70
C GLY A 109 5.30 8.87 -7.56
N CYS A 110 5.59 7.72 -6.95
CA CYS A 110 4.83 7.16 -5.85
C CYS A 110 5.74 6.75 -4.69
N PHE A 111 5.25 6.88 -3.46
CA PHE A 111 5.85 6.23 -2.30
C PHE A 111 5.42 4.77 -2.24
N HIS A 112 6.39 3.85 -2.11
CA HIS A 112 6.16 2.42 -1.95
C HIS A 112 6.52 1.99 -0.54
N PHE A 113 5.59 1.29 0.11
CA PHE A 113 5.71 0.77 1.47
C PHE A 113 5.53 -0.73 1.49
N ASN A 114 6.41 -1.43 2.22
CA ASN A 114 6.27 -2.85 2.52
C ASN A 114 5.92 -2.99 4.00
N MET A 115 4.75 -3.55 4.28
CA MET A 115 4.21 -3.69 5.62
C MET A 115 4.19 -5.15 6.03
N SER A 116 4.39 -5.39 7.32
CA SER A 116 4.26 -6.70 7.95
C SER A 116 3.21 -6.65 9.05
N HIS A 117 2.49 -7.74 9.28
CA HIS A 117 1.49 -7.86 10.35
C HIS A 117 1.60 -9.19 11.08
N SER A 118 0.87 -9.29 12.21
CA SER A 118 0.83 -10.48 13.07
C SER A 118 -0.48 -11.27 12.98
N LEU A 119 -1.39 -10.90 12.08
CA LEU A 119 -2.64 -11.65 11.87
C LEU A 119 -2.36 -13.12 11.54
N SER A 120 -3.20 -14.02 12.07
CA SER A 120 -3.15 -15.44 11.73
C SER A 120 -3.80 -15.66 10.36
N PRO A 121 -3.14 -16.35 9.42
CA PRO A 121 -3.71 -16.63 8.09
C PRO A 121 -4.92 -17.58 8.12
N TYR A 122 -5.14 -18.27 9.23
CA TYR A 122 -6.22 -19.25 9.40
C TYR A 122 -7.43 -18.73 10.18
N ALA A 123 -7.30 -17.55 10.79
CA ALA A 123 -8.35 -16.99 11.64
C ALA A 123 -9.17 -15.96 10.85
N GLU A 124 -10.47 -15.88 11.12
CA GLU A 124 -11.26 -14.74 10.67
C GLU A 124 -10.81 -13.46 11.40
N GLU A 125 -10.67 -12.37 10.65
CA GLU A 125 -10.27 -11.09 11.18
C GLU A 125 -11.40 -10.49 12.05
N SER A 126 -11.17 -10.41 13.36
CA SER A 126 -12.11 -9.78 14.30
C SER A 126 -12.05 -8.26 14.29
N SER A 127 -10.96 -7.68 13.78
CA SER A 127 -10.72 -6.24 13.73
C SER A 127 -10.01 -5.85 12.44
N MET A 128 -10.30 -4.65 11.93
CA MET A 128 -9.60 -4.07 10.79
C MET A 128 -8.16 -3.70 11.16
N LEU A 129 -7.27 -3.78 10.18
CA LEU A 129 -5.97 -3.15 10.24
C LEU A 129 -6.15 -1.62 10.15
N GLU A 130 -5.41 -0.87 10.96
CA GLU A 130 -5.37 0.60 10.90
C GLU A 130 -3.99 1.05 10.41
N LEU A 131 -3.96 1.71 9.25
CA LEU A 131 -2.78 2.35 8.71
C LEU A 131 -2.82 3.84 9.02
N THR A 132 -1.69 4.40 9.45
CA THR A 132 -1.49 5.84 9.57
C THR A 132 -0.35 6.24 8.64
N VAL A 133 -0.64 7.12 7.68
CA VAL A 133 0.37 7.78 6.85
C VAL A 133 0.62 9.16 7.44
N GLU A 134 1.90 9.47 7.61
CA GLU A 134 2.36 10.81 7.91
C GLU A 134 3.27 11.27 6.79
N ALA A 135 3.00 12.47 6.29
CA ALA A 135 3.81 13.07 5.24
C ALA A 135 4.38 14.40 5.73
N LEU A 136 5.40 14.85 5.03
CA LEU A 136 5.98 16.16 5.23
C LEU A 136 5.99 16.91 3.90
N ASP A 137 5.30 18.03 3.88
CA ASP A 137 5.55 19.13 2.96
C ASP A 137 6.17 20.30 3.76
N SER A 138 6.79 21.25 3.06
CA SER A 138 7.61 22.37 3.53
C SER A 138 7.52 22.68 5.03
N PHE A 139 6.31 22.98 5.54
CA PHE A 139 6.04 23.16 6.97
C PHE A 139 4.78 22.45 7.48
N SER A 140 4.14 21.66 6.63
CA SER A 140 2.90 20.95 6.95
C SER A 140 3.17 19.47 7.19
N TYR A 141 2.47 18.94 8.19
CA TYR A 141 2.54 17.57 8.62
C TYR A 141 1.13 16.97 8.58
N PRO A 142 0.66 16.52 7.40
CA PRO A 142 -0.61 15.83 7.33
C PRO A 142 -0.50 14.42 7.91
N LYS A 143 -1.46 14.08 8.75
CA LYS A 143 -1.66 12.76 9.32
C LYS A 143 -3.00 12.21 8.84
N ARG A 144 -2.98 11.06 8.16
CA ARG A 144 -4.17 10.44 7.57
C ARG A 144 -4.26 8.96 7.92
N ARG A 145 -5.48 8.46 8.10
CA ARG A 145 -5.72 7.07 8.50
C ARG A 145 -6.48 6.29 7.43
N LYS A 146 -6.27 4.98 7.40
CA LYS A 146 -7.02 4.05 6.55
C LYS A 146 -7.26 2.75 7.28
N ARG A 147 -8.51 2.28 7.26
CA ARG A 147 -8.91 0.99 7.87
C ARG A 147 -9.41 0.03 6.80
N PHE A 148 -9.02 -1.24 6.90
CA PHE A 148 -9.48 -2.32 6.02
C PHE A 148 -9.24 -3.68 6.68
N TYR A 149 -9.94 -4.72 6.24
CA TYR A 149 -9.54 -6.09 6.51
C TYR A 149 -8.48 -6.52 5.49
N LEU A 150 -7.51 -7.36 5.90
CA LEU A 150 -6.52 -7.95 5.01
C LEU A 150 -7.21 -8.62 3.82
N ARG A 151 -8.30 -9.38 4.08
CA ARG A 151 -9.10 -10.07 3.05
C ARG A 151 -9.66 -9.14 1.97
N ASP A 152 -9.85 -7.85 2.26
CA ASP A 152 -10.38 -6.86 1.31
C ASP A 152 -9.30 -6.41 0.29
N ILE A 153 -8.02 -6.50 0.69
CA ILE A 153 -6.87 -6.11 -0.15
C ILE A 153 -6.15 -7.30 -0.77
N VAL A 154 -6.63 -8.52 -0.54
CA VAL A 154 -6.10 -9.73 -1.17
C VAL A 154 -6.35 -9.68 -2.68
N LYS A 155 -5.25 -9.77 -3.42
CA LYS A 155 -5.25 -9.89 -4.88
C LYS A 155 -4.10 -10.81 -5.27
N PRO A 156 -4.36 -12.08 -5.61
CA PRO A 156 -3.32 -13.03 -5.99
C PRO A 156 -2.47 -12.52 -7.17
N ASP A 157 -1.25 -13.04 -7.30
CA ASP A 157 -0.53 -12.93 -8.57
C ASP A 157 -1.21 -13.82 -9.64
N SER A 158 -0.81 -13.71 -10.90
CA SER A 158 -1.39 -14.54 -11.96
C SER A 158 -1.07 -16.03 -11.75
N PRO A 159 -2.00 -16.96 -12.01
CA PRO A 159 -1.78 -18.38 -11.85
C PRO A 159 -0.82 -18.92 -12.91
N ARG A 160 -0.40 -20.18 -12.76
CA ARG A 160 0.49 -20.86 -13.71
C ARG A 160 -0.28 -21.90 -14.51
N VAL A 161 -0.22 -21.82 -15.84
CA VAL A 161 -0.80 -22.85 -16.72
C VAL A 161 0.21 -23.97 -16.90
N VAL A 162 -0.06 -25.13 -16.29
CA VAL A 162 0.86 -26.27 -16.25
C VAL A 162 0.81 -27.06 -17.54
N SER A 163 -0.39 -27.47 -17.95
CA SER A 163 -0.57 -28.33 -19.10
C SER A 163 -1.94 -28.13 -19.76
N CYS A 164 -2.03 -28.58 -21.00
CA CYS A 164 -3.26 -28.59 -21.79
C CYS A 164 -3.35 -29.96 -22.45
N GLN A 165 -4.40 -30.71 -22.14
CA GLN A 165 -4.57 -32.07 -22.64
C GLN A 165 -5.88 -32.18 -23.40
N VAL A 166 -5.83 -32.73 -24.61
CA VAL A 166 -7.03 -32.95 -25.41
C VAL A 166 -7.81 -34.12 -24.82
N VAL A 167 -9.08 -33.88 -24.47
CA VAL A 167 -10.01 -34.87 -23.94
C VAL A 167 -11.25 -34.86 -24.83
N GLY A 168 -11.30 -35.76 -25.81
CA GLY A 168 -12.37 -35.79 -26.80
C GLY A 168 -12.43 -34.51 -27.65
N GLN A 169 -13.54 -33.77 -27.55
CA GLN A 169 -13.73 -32.47 -28.24
C GLN A 169 -13.33 -31.26 -27.38
N GLU A 170 -12.82 -31.50 -26.18
CA GLU A 170 -12.44 -30.47 -25.22
C GLU A 170 -10.93 -30.47 -24.97
N LEU A 171 -10.48 -29.38 -24.38
CA LEU A 171 -9.14 -29.18 -23.86
C LEU A 171 -9.24 -29.04 -22.35
N ASN A 172 -8.63 -29.97 -21.62
CA ASN A 172 -8.47 -29.88 -20.17
C ASN A 172 -7.25 -29.01 -19.85
N VAL A 173 -7.47 -27.90 -19.15
CA VAL A 173 -6.44 -26.95 -18.75
C VAL A 173 -6.11 -27.13 -17.28
N THR A 174 -4.89 -27.57 -17.00
CA THR A 174 -4.39 -27.71 -15.62
C THR A 174 -3.76 -26.40 -15.18
N ILE A 175 -4.28 -25.85 -14.08
CA ILE A 175 -3.89 -24.54 -13.53
C ILE A 175 -3.34 -24.75 -12.11
N GLU A 176 -2.18 -24.18 -11.84
CA GLU A 176 -1.56 -24.14 -10.53
C GLU A 176 -1.70 -22.74 -9.89
N PRO A 177 -1.89 -22.67 -8.56
CA PRO A 177 -1.80 -21.43 -7.82
C PRO A 177 -0.47 -20.69 -8.06
N PRO A 178 -0.46 -19.35 -7.95
CA PRO A 178 0.78 -18.59 -7.93
C PRO A 178 1.69 -19.06 -6.80
N SER A 179 3.02 -19.04 -6.99
CA SER A 179 3.98 -19.42 -5.94
C SER A 179 3.96 -18.49 -4.72
N SER A 180 3.36 -17.31 -4.85
CA SER A 180 3.16 -16.36 -3.76
C SER A 180 1.88 -16.61 -2.96
N TRP A 181 1.03 -17.56 -3.38
CA TRP A 181 -0.25 -17.84 -2.71
C TRP A 181 -0.05 -18.69 -1.44
N SER A 182 -0.90 -18.48 -0.44
CA SER A 182 -0.82 -19.17 0.84
C SER A 182 -1.04 -20.68 0.67
N SER A 183 -0.31 -21.47 1.47
CA SER A 183 -0.46 -22.93 1.54
C SER A 183 -0.98 -23.33 2.93
N PRO A 184 -1.71 -24.45 3.06
CA PRO A 184 -2.04 -25.43 2.02
C PRO A 184 -3.22 -25.01 1.13
N TYR A 185 -3.20 -25.41 -0.15
CA TYR A 185 -4.24 -25.04 -1.13
C TYR A 185 -5.61 -25.70 -0.88
N SER A 186 -5.63 -26.75 -0.05
CA SER A 186 -6.88 -27.34 0.47
C SER A 186 -7.63 -26.39 1.40
N PHE A 187 -6.91 -25.45 2.04
CA PHE A 187 -7.50 -24.41 2.88
C PHE A 187 -7.63 -23.09 2.11
N PHE A 188 -6.53 -22.63 1.50
CA PHE A 188 -6.50 -21.41 0.68
C PHE A 188 -6.88 -21.73 -0.77
N SER A 189 -8.13 -22.08 -1.00
CA SER A 189 -8.63 -22.43 -2.34
C SER A 189 -8.80 -21.21 -3.24
N LEU A 190 -8.42 -21.38 -4.51
CA LEU A 190 -8.60 -20.38 -5.55
C LEU A 190 -9.64 -20.86 -6.56
N GLU A 191 -10.51 -19.95 -6.98
CA GLU A 191 -11.31 -20.15 -8.18
C GLU A 191 -10.63 -19.53 -9.39
N ASN A 192 -10.79 -20.17 -10.54
CA ASN A 192 -10.15 -19.78 -11.78
C ASN A 192 -11.19 -19.31 -12.80
N GLU A 193 -10.77 -18.42 -13.67
CA GLU A 193 -11.50 -18.05 -14.87
C GLU A 193 -10.57 -18.16 -16.07
N ILE A 194 -11.05 -18.84 -17.12
CA ILE A 194 -10.37 -19.00 -18.39
C ILE A 194 -11.09 -18.14 -19.42
N GLU A 195 -10.34 -17.27 -20.08
CA GLU A 195 -10.79 -16.54 -21.26
C GLU A 195 -10.14 -17.13 -22.50
N TYR A 196 -10.93 -17.41 -23.54
CA TYR A 196 -10.45 -18.04 -24.77
C TYR A 196 -11.12 -17.45 -26.01
N ILE A 197 -10.46 -17.61 -27.17
CA ILE A 197 -10.93 -17.13 -28.46
C ILE A 197 -11.27 -18.33 -29.35
N LEU A 198 -12.50 -18.39 -29.86
CA LEU A 198 -12.95 -19.46 -30.77
C LEU A 198 -12.29 -19.33 -32.15
N LYS A 199 -11.84 -20.45 -32.74
CA LYS A 199 -11.24 -20.47 -34.09
C LYS A 199 -12.26 -20.13 -35.19
N ASP A 200 -13.52 -20.50 -34.98
CA ASP A 200 -14.54 -20.46 -36.04
C ASP A 200 -14.98 -19.02 -36.36
N ASN A 201 -15.13 -18.17 -35.34
CA ASN A 201 -15.67 -16.80 -35.47
C ASN A 201 -14.84 -15.71 -34.77
N GLY A 202 -13.77 -16.08 -34.05
CA GLY A 202 -12.95 -15.12 -33.29
C GLY A 202 -13.62 -14.57 -32.02
N GLU A 203 -14.75 -15.14 -31.59
CA GLU A 203 -15.48 -14.69 -30.40
C GLU A 203 -14.70 -15.02 -29.12
N ILE A 204 -14.68 -14.06 -28.19
CA ILE A 204 -14.05 -14.19 -26.88
C ILE A 204 -15.08 -14.67 -25.86
N LYS A 205 -14.79 -15.78 -25.19
CA LYS A 205 -15.65 -16.35 -24.14
C LYS A 205 -14.88 -16.55 -22.85
N LYS A 206 -15.61 -16.57 -21.73
CA LYS A 206 -15.10 -16.81 -20.39
C LYS A 206 -15.81 -17.98 -19.73
N THR A 207 -15.09 -18.74 -18.92
CA THR A 207 -15.65 -19.86 -18.16
C THR A 207 -14.83 -20.14 -16.91
N SER A 208 -15.49 -20.65 -15.87
CA SER A 208 -14.82 -21.17 -14.67
C SER A 208 -14.45 -22.66 -14.78
N SER A 209 -14.91 -23.34 -15.84
CA SER A 209 -14.57 -24.74 -16.10
C SER A 209 -13.12 -24.90 -16.57
N ALA A 210 -12.43 -25.93 -16.08
CA ALA A 210 -11.12 -26.34 -16.60
C ALA A 210 -11.20 -26.98 -18.01
N LEU A 211 -12.40 -27.42 -18.41
CA LEU A 211 -12.67 -27.96 -19.73
C LEU A 211 -13.18 -26.84 -20.65
N ILE A 212 -12.43 -26.57 -21.72
CA ILE A 212 -12.76 -25.58 -22.73
C ILE A 212 -12.82 -26.22 -24.13
N PRO A 213 -13.52 -25.63 -25.11
CA PRO A 213 -13.59 -26.20 -26.46
C PRO A 213 -12.20 -26.36 -27.09
N LYS A 214 -11.96 -27.48 -27.79
CA LYS A 214 -10.69 -27.68 -28.52
C LYS A 214 -10.49 -26.68 -29.67
N LYS A 215 -11.59 -26.21 -30.27
CA LYS A 215 -11.59 -25.27 -31.41
C LYS A 215 -11.34 -23.82 -30.99
N ILE A 216 -10.23 -23.58 -30.29
CA ILE A 216 -9.81 -22.25 -29.82
C ILE A 216 -8.43 -21.90 -30.36
N SER A 217 -8.17 -20.61 -30.62
CA SER A 217 -6.88 -20.14 -31.14
C SER A 217 -5.89 -19.85 -30.01
N GLN A 218 -6.37 -19.23 -28.94
CA GLN A 218 -5.58 -18.89 -27.76
C GLN A 218 -6.47 -18.77 -26.53
N PHE A 219 -5.87 -18.92 -25.36
CA PHE A 219 -6.53 -18.70 -24.06
C PHE A 219 -5.60 -18.07 -23.04
N ARG A 220 -6.16 -17.51 -21.97
CA ARG A 220 -5.47 -16.99 -20.80
C ARG A 220 -6.29 -17.24 -19.55
N VAL A 221 -5.65 -17.19 -18.38
CA VAL A 221 -6.24 -17.59 -17.10
C VAL A 221 -6.02 -16.50 -16.06
N ARG A 222 -6.95 -16.36 -15.12
CA ARG A 222 -6.77 -15.60 -13.87
C ARG A 222 -7.42 -16.35 -12.71
N CYS A 223 -7.14 -15.91 -11.49
CA CYS A 223 -7.65 -16.52 -10.28
C CYS A 223 -8.04 -15.48 -9.22
N ARG A 224 -8.87 -15.88 -8.25
CA ARG A 224 -9.14 -15.15 -7.01
C ARG A 224 -9.48 -16.12 -5.89
N ASP A 225 -9.54 -15.61 -4.65
CA ASP A 225 -10.00 -16.39 -3.51
C ASP A 225 -11.40 -16.97 -3.74
N SER A 226 -11.62 -18.25 -3.42
CA SER A 226 -12.90 -18.93 -3.63
C SER A 226 -13.98 -18.58 -2.61
N PHE A 227 -13.60 -18.13 -1.42
CA PHE A 227 -14.51 -17.98 -0.28
C PHE A 227 -14.74 -16.51 0.10
N VAL A 228 -13.82 -15.62 -0.28
CA VAL A 228 -13.94 -14.18 -0.08
C VAL A 228 -14.11 -13.48 -1.42
N LEU A 229 -14.96 -12.45 -1.46
CA LEU A 229 -15.11 -11.55 -2.60
C LEU A 229 -13.87 -10.67 -2.80
N SER A 230 -12.75 -11.30 -3.14
CA SER A 230 -11.46 -10.67 -3.40
C SER A 230 -11.33 -10.20 -4.85
N THR A 231 -10.30 -9.39 -5.10
CA THR A 231 -10.01 -8.88 -6.45
C THR A 231 -9.37 -9.97 -7.31
N TRP A 232 -9.82 -10.10 -8.56
CA TRP A 232 -9.19 -10.95 -9.56
C TRP A 232 -7.72 -10.61 -9.79
N SER A 233 -6.88 -11.65 -9.90
CA SER A 233 -5.51 -11.50 -10.33
C SER A 233 -5.42 -10.97 -11.77
N PRO A 234 -4.27 -10.40 -12.18
CA PRO A 234 -4.04 -10.09 -13.58
C PRO A 234 -4.14 -11.36 -14.43
N TRP A 235 -4.61 -11.21 -15.66
CA TRP A 235 -4.58 -12.31 -16.62
C TRP A 235 -3.15 -12.76 -16.90
N THR A 236 -2.95 -14.07 -17.08
CA THR A 236 -1.73 -14.58 -17.71
C THR A 236 -1.58 -14.02 -19.13
N PRO A 237 -0.37 -14.03 -19.70
CA PRO A 237 -0.19 -13.86 -21.14
C PRO A 237 -1.06 -14.86 -21.92
N TRP A 238 -1.44 -14.48 -23.13
CA TRP A 238 -2.14 -15.38 -24.04
C TRP A 238 -1.25 -16.58 -24.41
N LYS A 239 -1.83 -17.78 -24.33
CA LYS A 239 -1.20 -19.03 -24.75
C LYS A 239 -1.88 -19.53 -26.03
N ASN A 240 -1.09 -19.65 -27.09
CA ASN A 240 -1.55 -20.17 -28.37
C ASN A 240 -1.84 -21.67 -28.31
N VAL A 241 -2.87 -22.10 -29.05
CA VAL A 241 -3.32 -23.48 -29.12
C VAL A 241 -3.10 -24.02 -30.53
N ASN A 242 -2.05 -24.83 -30.66
CA ASN A 242 -1.62 -25.43 -31.91
C ASN A 242 -2.11 -26.89 -31.98
N TYR A 243 -3.42 -27.08 -32.20
CA TYR A 243 -4.01 -28.37 -32.57
C TYR A 243 -4.78 -28.26 -33.88
#